data_AF-A0A971SKW6-F1
#
_entry.id   AF-A0A971SKW6-F1
#
_cell.length_a   1.000
_cell.length_b   1.000
_cell.length_c   1.000
_cell.angle_alpha   90.00
_cell.angle_beta   90.00
_cell.angle_gamma   90.00
#
_symmetry.space_group_name_H-M   'P 1'
#
loop_
_entity.id
_entity.type
_entity.pdbx_description
1 polymer ?
#
loop_
_entity_poly.entity_id
_entity_poly.type
_entity_poly.pdbx_seq_one_letter_code
_entity_poly.pdbx_strand_id
1 'polypeptide(L)' 'FEEFYHSYGVGFRYNIPLLGQLRFDFGWTPEGGKPKFNFFFGEMF' A
#
# COMPACT_ATOMS: atom_id res chain seq x y z
N PHE A 1 8.99 4.79 -27.77
CA PHE A 1 8.02 5.43 -26.87
C PHE A 1 8.12 4.72 -25.54
N GLU A 2 8.53 5.42 -24.48
CA GLU A 2 8.61 4.84 -23.12
C GLU A 2 7.20 4.62 -22.58
N GLU A 3 6.91 3.40 -22.11
CA GLU A 3 5.64 3.10 -21.44
C GLU A 3 5.66 3.68 -20.01
N PHE A 4 4.84 4.70 -19.78
CA PHE A 4 4.64 5.29 -18.45
C PHE A 4 3.58 4.51 -17.67
N TYR A 5 4.02 3.70 -16.71
CA TYR A 5 3.13 2.98 -15.80
C TYR A 5 2.67 3.89 -14.66
N HIS A 6 1.36 4.05 -14.52
CA HIS A 6 0.75 4.82 -13.45
C HIS A 6 -0.26 3.97 -12.68
N SER A 7 -0.30 4.15 -11.36
CA SER A 7 -1.18 3.39 -10.48
C SER A 7 -1.73 4.29 -9.40
N TYR A 8 -2.91 3.95 -8.92
CA TYR A 8 -3.63 4.67 -7.88
C TYR A 8 -3.86 3.74 -6.70
N GLY A 9 -3.96 4.30 -5.50
CA GLY A 9 -4.17 3.49 -4.32
C GLY A 9 -4.67 4.30 -3.13
N VAL A 10 -5.25 3.58 -2.19
CA VAL A 10 -5.66 4.09 -0.87
C VAL A 10 -4.98 3.26 0.20
N GLY A 11 -4.56 3.90 1.29
CA GLY A 11 -3.90 3.22 2.39
C GLY A 11 -4.34 3.76 3.74
N PHE A 12 -4.46 2.86 4.70
CA PHE A 12 -4.68 3.16 6.11
C PHE A 12 -3.42 2.81 6.91
N ARG A 13 -2.99 3.74 7.75
CA ARG A 13 -1.85 3.56 8.64
C ARG A 13 -2.25 3.90 10.06
N TYR A 14 -1.96 3.00 10.98
CA TYR A 14 -2.20 3.19 12.40
C TYR A 14 -0.94 2.91 13.20
N ASN A 15 -0.52 3.91 13.97
CA ASN A 15 0.64 3.79 14.84
C ASN A 15 0.14 3.34 16.22
N ILE A 16 0.59 2.17 16.66
CA ILE A 16 0.36 1.69 18.01
C ILE A 16 1.56 2.11 18.85
N PRO A 17 1.40 3.00 19.84
CA PRO A 17 2.49 3.35 20.74
C PRO A 17 3.13 2.08 21.31
N LEU A 18 4.46 1.98 21.24
CA LEU A 18 5.29 0.84 21.70
C LEU A 18 5.25 -0.45 20.85
N LEU A 19 4.24 -0.66 19.99
CA LEU A 19 4.08 -1.92 19.23
C LEU A 19 4.31 -1.77 17.71
N GLY A 20 4.47 -0.53 17.23
CA GLY A 20 4.85 -0.25 15.86
C GLY A 20 3.70 0.23 14.97
N GLN A 21 3.80 -0.02 13.66
CA GLN A 21 2.85 0.48 12.67
C GLN A 21 2.09 -0.65 11.96
N LEU A 22 0.76 -0.54 11.98
CA LEU A 22 -0.11 -1.28 11.08
C LEU A 22 -0.28 -0.50 9.78
N ARG A 23 -0.08 -1.18 8.65
CA ARG A 23 -0.24 -0.60 7.32
C ARG A 23 -1.08 -1.53 6.45
N PHE A 24 -2.13 -0.94 5.88
CA PHE A 24 -3.00 -1.56 4.90
C PHE A 24 -2.96 -0.69 3.66
N ASP A 25 -2.50 -1.22 2.52
CA ASP A 25 -2.57 -0.52 1.25
C ASP A 25 -3.34 -1.33 0.23
N PHE A 26 -4.18 -0.64 -0.53
CA PHE A 26 -4.87 -1.18 -1.68
C PHE A 26 -4.53 -0.32 -2.89
N GLY A 27 -3.90 -0.93 -3.90
CA GLY A 27 -3.51 -0.27 -5.14
C GLY A 27 -4.13 -0.94 -6.35
N TRP A 28 -4.47 -0.16 -7.37
CA TRP A 28 -4.97 -0.64 -8.65
C TRP A 28 -4.34 0.15 -9.79
N THR A 29 -4.32 -0.45 -10.98
CA THR A 29 -3.91 0.24 -12.20
C THR A 29 -5.15 0.56 -13.05
N PRO A 30 -5.18 1.69 -13.77
CA PRO A 30 -6.31 2.02 -14.65
C PRO A 30 -6.43 1.04 -15.82
N GLU A 31 -5.33 0.43 -16.25
CA GLU A 31 -5.30 -0.44 -17.43
C GLU A 31 -5.91 -1.84 -17.19
N GLY A 32 -6.71 -2.01 -16.13
CA GLY A 32 -7.46 -3.25 -15.86
C GLY A 32 -6.63 -4.37 -15.23
N GLY A 33 -5.47 -4.05 -14.65
CA GLY A 33 -4.65 -5.00 -13.90
C GLY A 33 -5.35 -5.45 -12.61
N LYS A 34 -4.96 -6.62 -12.09
CA LYS A 34 -5.46 -7.10 -10.79
C LYS A 34 -5.05 -6.11 -9.68
N PRO A 35 -5.99 -5.61 -8.86
CA PRO A 35 -5.65 -4.78 -7.73
C PRO A 35 -4.76 -5.57 -6.76
N LYS A 36 -3.81 -4.88 -6.15
CA LYS A 36 -2.89 -5.43 -5.16
C LYS A 36 -3.29 -4.94 -3.77
N PHE A 37 -3.38 -5.88 -2.84
CA PHE A 37 -3.55 -5.60 -1.42
C PHE A 37 -2.25 -5.94 -0.69
N ASN A 38 -1.77 -5.00 0.12
CA ASN A 38 -0.59 -5.18 0.96
C ASN A 38 -0.99 -4.96 2.42
N PHE A 39 -0.61 -5.90 3.28
CA PHE A 39 -0.70 -5.79 4.72
C PHE A 39 0.68 -5.89 5.32
N PHE A 40 1.01 -4.96 6.22
CA PHE A 40 2.28 -4.95 6.91
C PHE A 40 2.08 -4.62 8.40
N PHE A 41 2.74 -5.39 9.24
CA PHE A 41 2.93 -5.09 10.65
C PHE A 41 4.43 -4.89 10.86
N GLY A 42 4.82 -3.64 11.12
CA GLY A 42 6.22 -3.28 11.36
C GLY A 42 6.44 -2.93 12.81
N GLU A 43 7.31 -3.67 13.49
CA GLU A 43 7.88 -3.19 14.74
C GLU A 43 8.70 -1.92 14.45
N MET A 44 8.52 -0.87 15.25
CA MET A 44 9.34 0.34 15.16
C MET A 44 10.69 0.07 15.85
N PHE A 45 11.62 -0.62 15.19
CA PHE A 45 13.02 -0.68 15.63
C PHE A 45 13.96 -0.52 14.43
#